data_AF-A0A6P6DB16-F1
#
_entry.id   AF-A0A6P6DB16-F1
#
_cell.length_a   1.000
_cell.length_b   1.000
_cell.length_c   1.000
_cell.angle_alpha   90.00
_cell.angle_beta   90.00
_cell.angle_gamma   90.00
#
_symmetry.space_group_name_H-M   'P 1'
#
loop_
_entity.id
_entity.type
_entity.pdbx_description
1 polymer ?
#
loop_
_entity_poly.entity_id
_entity_poly.type
_entity_poly.pdbx_seq_one_letter_code
_entity_poly.pdbx_strand_id
1 'polypeptide(L)'
;MTLKTLQRKLLREETSLQETKTELARFKEQHSFQITSLRDEVRGLQELITSLAKIKALKNSSIQSLERGNWNLTKRVTELENLLRVHLADREKAQRRADFLVNRLPHKSRFPPANLKGQEDSLDIFRAKDKDKAFLARDFESDIIYTEGPNDAQKIWDKSLQVLSQEDNQTPKLGGLPCACSQEIKTAGSQHQDLLSQLATLLSDSGGPIPAAEGAVKERIQDIGANEQAWKSLNSGPCLLISAKDNSIVWNSLTDKHKFKQLDTLLNIQRDFQIATTLRLEDKIQKLQKQLSDLKLSNKTMKTQLSRVNILKLTDFRDTIMKMLGFNMKTADKEIINQLKLIIQVYEIANGSKIASACEKEKDNE
;
A
#
# COMPACT_ATOMS: atom_id res chain seq x y z
N MET A 1 -62.41 74.01 -17.30
CA MET A 1 -62.24 72.88 -16.34
C MET A 1 -62.43 73.42 -14.92
N THR A 2 -63.21 72.76 -14.07
CA THR A 2 -63.45 73.19 -12.67
C THR A 2 -62.33 72.72 -11.73
N LEU A 3 -61.99 73.51 -10.69
CA LEU A 3 -60.96 73.22 -9.68
C LEU A 3 -61.04 71.78 -9.13
N LYS A 4 -62.27 71.32 -8.82
CA LYS A 4 -62.54 69.96 -8.32
C LYS A 4 -62.10 68.86 -9.28
N THR A 5 -62.06 69.13 -10.58
CA THR A 5 -61.64 68.17 -11.61
C THR A 5 -60.12 68.03 -11.66
N LEU A 6 -59.38 69.13 -11.48
CA LEU A 6 -57.92 69.11 -11.35
C LEU A 6 -57.49 68.41 -10.07
N GLN A 7 -58.16 68.69 -8.95
CA GLN A 7 -57.87 68.08 -7.66
C GLN A 7 -58.04 66.55 -7.67
N ARG A 8 -59.08 66.04 -8.35
CA ARG A 8 -59.26 64.59 -8.58
C ARG A 8 -58.21 63.98 -9.51
N LYS A 9 -57.69 64.73 -10.48
CA LYS A 9 -56.57 64.26 -11.34
C LYS A 9 -55.28 64.18 -10.53
N LEU A 10 -54.95 65.23 -9.79
CA LEU A 10 -53.78 65.26 -8.90
C LEU A 10 -53.78 64.09 -7.91
N LEU A 11 -54.91 63.84 -7.25
CA LEU A 11 -55.03 62.73 -6.31
C LEU A 11 -54.81 61.37 -6.98
N ARG A 12 -55.29 61.18 -8.22
CA ARG A 12 -55.07 59.93 -8.98
C ARG A 12 -53.61 59.75 -9.40
N GLU A 13 -52.96 60.82 -9.85
CA GLU A 13 -51.53 60.79 -10.17
C GLU A 13 -50.69 60.50 -8.92
N GLU A 14 -51.01 61.10 -7.77
CA GLU A 14 -50.33 60.81 -6.49
C GLU A 14 -50.48 59.33 -6.10
N THR A 15 -51.68 58.75 -6.24
CA THR A 15 -51.89 57.32 -5.95
C THR A 15 -51.11 56.42 -6.93
N SER A 16 -51.07 56.77 -8.22
CA SER A 16 -50.31 56.02 -9.22
C SER A 16 -48.80 56.11 -8.98
N LEU A 17 -48.32 57.28 -8.56
CA LEU A 17 -46.92 57.49 -8.19
C LEU A 17 -46.54 56.64 -6.96
N GLN A 18 -47.41 56.57 -5.94
CA GLN A 18 -47.14 55.70 -4.80
C GLN A 18 -47.15 54.22 -5.17
N GLU A 19 -48.07 53.78 -6.02
CA GLU A 19 -48.12 52.40 -6.49
C GLU A 19 -46.83 52.01 -7.22
N THR A 20 -46.41 52.80 -8.22
CA THR A 20 -45.15 52.57 -8.96
C THR A 20 -43.91 52.62 -8.06
N LYS A 21 -43.89 53.50 -7.04
CA LYS A 21 -42.82 53.54 -6.04
C LYS A 21 -42.76 52.25 -5.21
N THR A 22 -43.90 51.70 -4.82
CA THR A 22 -43.94 50.43 -4.08
C THR A 22 -43.55 49.25 -4.95
N GLU A 23 -43.96 49.21 -6.22
CA GLU A 23 -43.56 48.17 -7.18
C GLU A 23 -42.05 48.20 -7.43
N LEU A 24 -41.48 49.39 -7.62
CA LEU A 24 -40.03 49.56 -7.77
C LEU A 24 -39.27 49.05 -6.54
N ALA A 25 -39.79 49.30 -5.33
CA ALA A 25 -39.19 48.80 -4.10
C ALA A 25 -39.22 47.25 -4.04
N ARG A 26 -40.36 46.63 -4.38
CA ARG A 26 -40.48 45.16 -4.44
C ARG A 26 -39.54 44.56 -5.48
N PHE A 27 -39.45 45.17 -6.66
CA PHE A 27 -38.53 44.74 -7.71
C PHE A 27 -37.07 44.79 -7.23
N LYS A 28 -36.66 45.90 -6.60
CA LYS A 28 -35.32 46.04 -6.04
C LYS A 28 -35.02 44.98 -4.98
N GLU A 29 -35.97 44.71 -4.09
CA GLU A 29 -35.85 43.70 -3.06
C GLU A 29 -35.73 42.28 -3.65
N GLN A 30 -36.59 41.94 -4.61
CA GLN A 30 -36.53 40.67 -5.33
C GLN A 30 -35.17 40.45 -6.02
N HIS A 31 -34.67 41.47 -6.73
CA HIS A 31 -33.36 41.39 -7.38
C HIS A 31 -32.22 41.31 -6.36
N SER A 32 -32.32 41.99 -5.22
CA SER A 32 -31.35 41.87 -4.13
C SER A 32 -31.26 40.42 -3.61
N PHE A 33 -32.41 39.78 -3.36
CA PHE A 33 -32.45 38.38 -2.92
C PHE A 33 -31.85 37.42 -3.95
N GLN A 34 -32.13 37.63 -5.23
CA GLN A 34 -31.53 36.82 -6.31
C GLN A 34 -30.00 36.99 -6.36
N ILE A 35 -29.51 38.23 -6.26
CA ILE A 35 -28.06 38.51 -6.26
C ILE A 35 -27.38 37.88 -5.06
N THR A 36 -27.99 37.91 -3.87
CA THR A 36 -27.43 37.25 -2.69
C THR A 36 -27.41 35.73 -2.83
N SER A 37 -28.49 35.13 -3.33
CA SER A 37 -28.56 33.68 -3.59
C SER A 37 -27.47 33.21 -4.55
N LEU A 38 -27.33 33.90 -5.69
CA LEU A 38 -26.30 33.59 -6.69
C LEU A 38 -24.89 33.77 -6.11
N ARG A 39 -24.66 34.78 -5.28
CA ARG A 39 -23.37 34.98 -4.61
C ARG A 39 -23.02 33.83 -3.69
N ASP A 40 -23.99 33.30 -2.96
CA ASP A 40 -23.81 32.17 -2.05
C ASP A 40 -23.52 30.87 -2.83
N GLU A 41 -24.21 30.65 -3.96
CA GLU A 41 -23.92 29.53 -4.87
C GLU A 41 -22.50 29.61 -5.45
N VAL A 42 -22.08 30.79 -5.92
CA VAL A 42 -20.71 31.01 -6.43
C VAL A 42 -19.67 30.75 -5.35
N ARG A 43 -19.93 31.16 -4.09
CA ARG A 43 -19.06 30.86 -2.95
C ARG A 43 -18.94 29.35 -2.72
N GLY A 44 -20.07 28.62 -2.72
CA GLY A 44 -20.07 27.16 -2.60
C GLY A 44 -19.29 26.47 -3.73
N LEU A 45 -19.43 26.94 -4.97
CA LEU A 45 -18.66 26.42 -6.10
C LEU A 45 -17.16 26.67 -5.94
N GLN A 46 -16.75 27.83 -5.43
CA GLN A 46 -15.34 28.16 -5.20
C GLN A 46 -14.71 27.24 -4.13
N GLU A 47 -15.46 26.91 -3.07
CA GLU A 47 -15.04 25.94 -2.05
C GLU A 47 -14.89 24.53 -2.63
N LEU A 48 -15.83 24.11 -3.47
CA LEU A 48 -15.75 22.83 -4.19
C LEU A 48 -14.53 22.78 -5.12
N ILE A 49 -14.24 23.84 -5.88
CA ILE A 49 -13.04 23.94 -6.71
C ILE A 49 -11.77 23.80 -5.87
N THR A 50 -11.71 24.49 -4.72
CA THR A 50 -10.56 24.45 -3.82
C THR A 50 -10.35 23.06 -3.23
N SER A 51 -11.43 22.39 -2.80
CA SER A 51 -11.36 21.02 -2.28
C SER A 51 -10.94 20.01 -3.35
N LEU A 52 -11.46 20.15 -4.58
CA LEU A 52 -11.08 19.31 -5.72
C LEU A 52 -9.58 19.46 -6.04
N ALA A 53 -9.05 20.69 -6.02
CA ALA A 53 -7.63 20.94 -6.22
C ALA A 53 -6.76 20.25 -5.16
N LYS A 54 -7.17 20.29 -3.88
CA LYS A 54 -6.47 19.58 -2.80
C LYS A 54 -6.50 18.07 -2.97
N ILE A 55 -7.66 17.49 -3.32
CA ILE A 55 -7.79 16.05 -3.59
C ILE A 55 -6.90 15.64 -4.76
N LYS A 56 -6.86 16.44 -5.84
CA LYS A 56 -5.98 16.20 -7.00
C LYS A 56 -4.51 16.18 -6.60
N ALA A 57 -4.06 17.15 -5.81
CA ALA A 57 -2.68 17.20 -5.31
C ALA A 57 -2.33 15.99 -4.42
N LEU A 58 -3.23 15.61 -3.52
CA LEU A 58 -3.04 14.44 -2.66
C LEU A 58 -2.95 13.14 -3.45
N LYS A 59 -3.82 12.95 -4.45
CA LYS A 59 -3.78 11.80 -5.36
C LYS A 59 -2.44 11.73 -6.10
N ASN A 60 -1.95 12.86 -6.62
CA ASN A 60 -0.67 12.92 -7.34
C ASN A 60 0.52 12.53 -6.45
N SER A 61 0.56 13.01 -5.20
CA SER A 61 1.59 12.62 -4.23
C SER A 61 1.55 11.12 -3.93
N SER A 62 0.35 10.54 -3.75
CA SER A 62 0.19 9.11 -3.54
C SER A 62 0.62 8.27 -4.75
N ILE A 63 0.37 8.74 -5.97
CA ILE A 63 0.81 8.05 -7.19
C ILE A 63 2.35 8.04 -7.24
N GLN A 64 3.00 9.17 -7.00
CA GLN A 64 4.46 9.27 -7.03
C GLN A 64 5.15 8.37 -6.01
N SER A 65 4.60 8.26 -4.79
CA SER A 65 5.17 7.39 -3.76
C SER A 65 5.03 5.90 -4.13
N LEU A 66 3.89 5.50 -4.72
CA LEU A 66 3.68 4.14 -5.24
C LEU A 66 4.59 3.82 -6.42
N GLU A 67 4.76 4.76 -7.36
CA GLU A 67 5.67 4.62 -8.50
C GLU A 67 7.12 4.42 -8.02
N ARG A 68 7.56 5.19 -7.02
CA ARG A 68 8.88 5.03 -6.40
C ARG A 68 9.03 3.65 -5.73
N GLY A 69 8.00 3.21 -5.00
CA GLY A 69 7.97 1.88 -4.38
C GLY A 69 8.07 0.76 -5.41
N ASN A 70 7.32 0.85 -6.51
CA ASN A 70 7.35 -0.12 -7.61
C ASN A 70 8.70 -0.14 -8.31
N TRP A 71 9.32 1.02 -8.53
CA TRP A 71 10.67 1.10 -9.11
C TRP A 71 11.71 0.39 -8.22
N ASN A 72 11.66 0.62 -6.90
CA ASN A 72 12.54 -0.06 -5.95
C ASN A 72 12.31 -1.59 -5.93
N LEU A 73 11.05 -2.02 -5.98
CA LEU A 73 10.72 -3.45 -6.05
C LEU A 73 11.24 -4.07 -7.34
N THR A 74 11.04 -3.40 -8.47
CA THR A 74 11.56 -3.85 -9.78
C THR A 74 13.06 -4.02 -9.73
N LYS A 75 13.79 -3.03 -9.18
CA LYS A 75 15.24 -3.11 -8.99
C LYS A 75 15.63 -4.35 -8.17
N ARG A 76 14.98 -4.58 -7.03
CA ARG A 76 15.30 -5.73 -6.16
C ARG A 76 14.96 -7.07 -6.80
N VAL A 77 13.88 -7.15 -7.59
CA VAL A 77 13.56 -8.34 -8.39
C VAL A 77 14.68 -8.62 -9.38
N THR A 78 15.14 -7.62 -10.15
CA THR A 78 16.24 -7.82 -11.11
C THR A 78 17.55 -8.22 -10.45
N GLU A 79 17.89 -7.67 -9.27
CA GLU A 79 19.06 -8.07 -8.49
C GLU A 79 18.98 -9.54 -8.05
N LEU A 80 17.82 -9.96 -7.53
CA LEU A 80 17.60 -11.34 -7.10
C LEU A 80 17.60 -12.33 -8.28
N GLU A 81 17.02 -11.97 -9.41
CA GLU A 81 17.06 -12.77 -10.63
C GLU A 81 18.49 -12.96 -11.14
N ASN A 82 19.31 -11.92 -11.09
CA ASN A 82 20.72 -11.98 -11.45
C ASN A 82 21.51 -12.87 -10.49
N LEU A 83 21.29 -12.73 -9.17
CA LEU A 83 21.92 -13.58 -8.16
C LEU A 83 21.54 -15.06 -8.37
N LEU A 84 20.27 -15.33 -8.65
CA LEU A 84 19.78 -16.68 -8.92
C LEU A 84 20.44 -17.26 -10.18
N ARG A 85 20.61 -16.45 -11.24
CA ARG A 85 21.31 -16.87 -12.47
C ARG A 85 22.74 -17.29 -12.20
N VAL A 86 23.47 -16.53 -11.37
CA VAL A 86 24.84 -16.86 -10.94
C VAL A 86 24.85 -18.17 -10.15
N HIS A 87 23.99 -18.31 -9.15
CA HIS A 87 23.91 -19.53 -8.35
C HIS A 87 23.56 -20.78 -9.17
N LEU A 88 22.67 -20.64 -10.15
CA LEU A 88 22.34 -21.74 -11.06
C LEU A 88 23.54 -22.14 -11.93
N ALA A 89 24.29 -21.17 -12.47
CA ALA A 89 25.51 -21.44 -13.24
C ALA A 89 26.59 -22.11 -12.39
N ASP A 90 26.77 -21.69 -11.13
CA ASP A 90 27.75 -22.29 -10.23
C ASP A 90 27.35 -23.71 -9.80
N ARG A 91 26.06 -23.94 -9.57
CA ARG A 91 25.53 -25.29 -9.31
C ARG A 91 25.76 -26.20 -10.51
N GLU A 92 25.51 -25.73 -11.73
CA GLU A 92 25.74 -26.50 -12.95
C GLU A 92 27.22 -26.85 -13.11
N LYS A 93 28.13 -25.89 -12.88
CA LYS A 93 29.59 -26.16 -12.87
C LYS A 93 29.97 -27.20 -11.81
N ALA A 94 29.43 -27.08 -10.60
CA ALA A 94 29.68 -28.04 -9.51
C ALA A 94 29.14 -29.43 -9.86
N GLN A 95 27.98 -29.51 -10.50
CA GLN A 95 27.38 -30.75 -10.98
C GLN A 95 28.25 -31.41 -12.05
N ARG A 96 28.69 -30.66 -13.07
CA ARG A 96 29.61 -31.19 -14.10
C ARG A 96 30.91 -31.73 -13.49
N ARG A 97 31.45 -31.07 -12.45
CA ARG A 97 32.62 -31.56 -11.70
C ARG A 97 32.31 -32.86 -10.95
N ALA A 98 31.17 -32.96 -10.30
CA ALA A 98 30.75 -34.17 -9.60
C ALA A 98 30.55 -35.35 -10.57
N ASP A 99 29.86 -35.12 -11.69
CA ASP A 99 29.64 -36.13 -12.73
C ASP A 99 30.96 -36.64 -13.32
N PHE A 100 31.92 -35.74 -13.56
CA PHE A 100 33.27 -36.12 -13.98
C PHE A 100 33.96 -37.02 -12.94
N LEU A 101 33.86 -36.71 -11.65
CA LEU A 101 34.45 -37.52 -10.58
C LEU A 101 33.75 -38.89 -10.44
N VAL A 102 32.42 -38.94 -10.57
CA VAL A 102 31.63 -40.17 -10.54
C VAL A 102 32.02 -41.09 -11.70
N ASN A 103 32.19 -40.55 -12.90
CA ASN A 103 32.57 -41.34 -14.08
C ASN A 103 34.06 -41.76 -14.09
N ARG A 104 34.91 -41.11 -13.27
CA ARG A 104 36.32 -41.48 -13.08
C ARG A 104 36.52 -42.51 -11.97
N LEU A 105 35.48 -42.79 -11.17
CA LEU A 105 35.47 -43.91 -10.24
C LEU A 105 35.17 -45.18 -11.04
N PRO A 106 36.09 -46.16 -11.12
CA PRO A 106 35.77 -47.43 -11.74
C PRO A 106 34.60 -48.05 -10.97
N HIS A 107 33.60 -48.57 -11.72
CA HIS A 107 32.47 -49.31 -11.18
C HIS A 107 32.94 -50.39 -10.19
N LYS A 108 33.02 -50.06 -8.91
CA LYS A 108 33.29 -51.02 -7.83
C LYS A 108 31.98 -51.67 -7.44
N SER A 109 31.38 -52.34 -8.41
CA SER A 109 30.25 -53.25 -8.21
C SER A 109 30.83 -54.65 -7.99
N ARG A 110 30.34 -55.29 -6.91
CA ARG A 110 30.51 -56.70 -6.55
C ARG A 110 31.83 -57.05 -5.84
N PHE A 111 31.82 -56.90 -4.52
CA PHE A 111 32.60 -57.77 -3.65
C PHE A 111 32.05 -59.22 -3.74
N PRO A 112 32.89 -60.25 -3.96
CA PRO A 112 32.60 -61.60 -3.51
C PRO A 112 33.34 -61.91 -2.19
N PRO A 113 32.80 -62.75 -1.29
CA PRO A 113 33.44 -63.06 -0.01
C PRO A 113 34.38 -64.28 -0.11
N ALA A 114 35.50 -64.21 0.64
CA ALA A 114 36.47 -65.26 1.00
C ALA A 114 37.26 -65.89 -0.19
N ASN A 115 38.52 -66.36 -0.09
CA ASN A 115 39.30 -66.92 1.00
C ASN A 115 40.82 -66.89 0.63
N LEU A 116 41.69 -67.12 1.60
CA LEU A 116 43.16 -67.16 1.54
C LEU A 116 43.71 -68.29 0.64
N LYS A 117 44.59 -67.99 -0.33
CA LYS A 117 45.83 -68.75 -0.63
C LYS A 117 46.59 -68.04 -1.76
N GLY A 118 47.91 -67.91 -1.61
CA GLY A 118 48.76 -67.08 -2.45
C GLY A 118 49.07 -67.64 -3.83
N GLN A 119 49.65 -66.77 -4.67
CA GLN A 119 50.72 -67.07 -5.63
C GLN A 119 51.16 -65.74 -6.25
N GLU A 120 52.41 -65.36 -5.98
CA GLU A 120 53.13 -64.33 -6.72
C GLU A 120 53.42 -64.83 -8.14
N ASP A 121 53.33 -63.89 -9.08
CA ASP A 121 53.99 -63.83 -10.40
C ASP A 121 53.00 -63.58 -11.54
N SER A 122 52.97 -62.32 -12.00
CA SER A 122 53.11 -61.96 -13.42
C SER A 122 53.00 -60.44 -13.53
N LEU A 123 54.17 -59.79 -13.54
CA LEU A 123 54.33 -58.47 -14.14
C LEU A 123 54.21 -58.61 -15.66
N ASP A 124 53.70 -57.54 -16.28
CA ASP A 124 53.85 -57.17 -17.69
C ASP A 124 52.64 -57.45 -18.61
N ILE A 125 51.60 -56.61 -18.55
CA ILE A 125 50.69 -56.41 -19.67
C ILE A 125 50.33 -54.90 -19.81
N PHE A 126 50.85 -54.31 -20.89
CA PHE A 126 50.54 -53.03 -21.54
C PHE A 126 51.15 -51.70 -21.00
N ARG A 127 52.44 -51.53 -21.32
CA ARG A 127 52.94 -50.25 -21.85
C ARG A 127 52.35 -50.03 -23.26
N ALA A 128 51.45 -49.05 -23.44
CA ALA A 128 51.11 -48.55 -24.77
C ALA A 128 50.73 -47.05 -24.75
N LYS A 129 51.60 -46.28 -25.40
CA LYS A 129 51.38 -45.01 -26.12
C LYS A 129 51.06 -43.74 -25.32
N ASP A 130 52.14 -42.97 -25.15
CA ASP A 130 52.12 -41.53 -25.34
C ASP A 130 51.33 -41.13 -26.60
N LYS A 131 50.27 -40.36 -26.38
CA LYS A 131 49.57 -39.41 -27.25
C LYS A 131 48.28 -39.11 -26.50
N ASP A 132 48.19 -37.91 -25.90
CA ASP A 132 46.96 -37.23 -25.43
C ASP A 132 47.24 -36.19 -24.31
N LYS A 133 48.49 -35.94 -23.95
CA LYS A 133 48.87 -34.82 -23.05
C LYS A 133 48.87 -33.43 -23.72
N ALA A 134 48.54 -33.33 -25.02
CA ALA A 134 48.63 -32.07 -25.78
C ALA A 134 47.26 -31.46 -26.19
N PHE A 135 46.13 -32.08 -25.84
CA PHE A 135 44.80 -31.62 -26.27
C PHE A 135 43.95 -30.93 -25.19
N LEU A 136 44.42 -30.84 -23.93
CA LEU A 136 43.65 -30.22 -22.83
C LEU A 136 44.28 -28.95 -22.24
N ALA A 137 45.26 -28.36 -22.92
CA ALA A 137 45.88 -27.10 -22.49
C ALA A 137 45.35 -25.86 -23.23
N ARG A 138 44.41 -26.02 -24.18
CA ARG A 138 43.97 -24.93 -25.06
C ARG A 138 42.58 -24.35 -24.79
N ASP A 139 41.81 -24.93 -23.86
CA ASP A 139 40.42 -24.51 -23.62
C ASP A 139 40.25 -23.54 -22.43
N PHE A 140 41.34 -23.05 -21.84
CA PHE A 140 41.31 -22.08 -20.73
C PHE A 140 41.82 -20.69 -21.07
N GLU A 141 42.14 -20.40 -22.34
CA GLU A 141 42.88 -19.18 -22.69
C GLU A 141 42.26 -18.43 -23.88
N SER A 142 40.97 -18.14 -23.81
CA SER A 142 40.34 -17.09 -24.63
C SER A 142 38.92 -16.82 -24.16
N ASP A 143 38.78 -15.92 -23.18
CA ASP A 143 37.65 -14.98 -23.06
C ASP A 143 37.95 -13.90 -21.99
N ILE A 144 39.19 -13.42 -21.97
CA ILE A 144 39.55 -12.14 -21.34
C ILE A 144 39.52 -11.09 -22.46
N ILE A 145 38.33 -10.61 -22.79
CA ILE A 145 38.15 -9.35 -23.52
C ILE A 145 37.44 -8.38 -22.55
N TYR A 146 38.27 -7.50 -22.00
CA TYR A 146 38.01 -6.23 -21.31
C TYR A 146 36.75 -6.13 -20.43
N THR A 147 36.90 -6.47 -19.15
CA THR A 147 36.19 -5.74 -18.09
C THR A 147 37.19 -4.86 -17.36
N GLU A 148 36.98 -3.56 -17.54
CA GLU A 148 37.55 -2.41 -16.83
C GLU A 148 37.88 -2.74 -15.36
N GLY A 149 39.11 -2.43 -14.97
CA GLY A 149 39.73 -2.94 -13.74
C GLY A 149 39.10 -2.43 -12.43
N PRO A 150 39.42 -3.05 -11.29
CA PRO A 150 38.87 -2.72 -9.96
C PRO A 150 39.13 -1.29 -9.47
N ASN A 151 39.94 -0.51 -10.20
CA ASN A 151 40.28 0.87 -9.85
C ASN A 151 39.14 1.88 -10.16
N ASP A 152 38.26 1.61 -11.13
CA ASP A 152 37.17 2.54 -11.46
C ASP A 152 35.96 2.40 -10.52
N ALA A 153 35.72 1.20 -9.99
CA ALA A 153 34.73 1.02 -8.93
C ALA A 153 35.10 1.86 -7.69
N GLN A 154 36.36 1.79 -7.24
CA GLN A 154 36.87 2.59 -6.13
C GLN A 154 36.70 4.11 -6.39
N LYS A 155 37.00 4.54 -7.62
CA LYS A 155 36.86 5.95 -8.05
C LYS A 155 35.41 6.43 -8.12
N ILE A 156 34.45 5.54 -8.37
CA ILE A 156 33.01 5.81 -8.32
C ILE A 156 32.53 5.91 -6.87
N TRP A 157 33.02 5.04 -5.98
CA TRP A 157 32.74 5.10 -4.54
C TRP A 157 33.25 6.40 -3.92
N ASP A 158 34.47 6.83 -4.24
CA ASP A 158 35.06 8.06 -3.71
C ASP A 158 34.33 9.32 -4.22
N LYS A 159 33.88 9.32 -5.50
CA LYS A 159 33.05 10.41 -6.05
C LYS A 159 31.68 10.48 -5.39
N SER A 160 31.05 9.33 -5.09
CA SER A 160 29.73 9.30 -4.44
C SER A 160 29.80 9.71 -2.97
N LEU A 161 30.91 9.44 -2.29
CA LEU A 161 31.14 9.85 -0.90
C LEU A 161 31.39 11.37 -0.80
N GLN A 162 32.09 11.95 -1.79
CA GLN A 162 32.37 13.39 -1.84
C GLN A 162 31.13 14.23 -2.20
N VAL A 163 30.18 13.68 -2.97
CA VAL A 163 28.89 14.32 -3.30
C VAL A 163 27.95 14.36 -2.09
N LEU A 164 27.92 13.30 -1.26
CA LEU A 164 27.10 13.29 -0.03
C LEU A 164 27.56 14.34 0.99
N SER A 165 28.86 14.56 1.15
CA SER A 165 29.40 15.55 2.09
C SER A 165 29.28 17.01 1.61
N GLN A 166 29.00 17.24 0.33
CA GLN A 166 28.72 18.58 -0.21
C GLN A 166 27.25 19.00 -0.05
N GLU A 167 26.31 18.05 -0.05
CA GLU A 167 24.88 18.32 0.07
C GLU A 167 24.48 18.74 1.50
N ASP A 168 25.21 18.26 2.52
CA ASP A 168 25.02 18.65 3.93
C ASP A 168 25.39 20.11 4.23
N ASN A 169 26.17 20.77 3.37
CA ASN A 169 26.65 22.14 3.58
C ASN A 169 25.80 23.22 2.87
N GLN A 170 24.71 22.85 2.18
CA GLN A 170 23.80 23.80 1.53
C GLN A 170 22.34 23.63 1.97
N THR A 171 22.05 23.91 3.24
CA THR A 171 20.68 24.24 3.67
C THR A 171 20.66 25.53 4.51
N PRO A 172 20.21 26.68 3.95
CA PRO A 172 19.86 27.84 4.74
C PRO A 172 18.38 27.76 5.16
N LYS A 173 18.16 27.69 6.49
CA LYS A 173 17.03 28.21 7.27
C LYS A 173 15.60 28.02 6.72
N LEU A 174 14.90 27.04 7.27
CA LEU A 174 13.48 27.09 7.68
C LEU A 174 13.34 26.00 8.76
N GLY A 175 13.08 26.27 10.03
CA GLY A 175 12.07 27.19 10.55
C GLY A 175 10.88 26.39 11.08
N GLY A 176 11.10 25.62 12.16
CA GLY A 176 10.07 25.18 13.11
C GLY A 176 9.09 24.08 12.67
N LEU A 177 9.45 22.80 12.92
CA LEU A 177 8.48 21.80 13.42
C LEU A 177 9.22 20.59 14.04
N PRO A 178 8.80 20.04 15.21
CA PRO A 178 9.52 18.94 15.86
C PRO A 178 9.21 17.61 15.16
N CYS A 179 10.21 16.98 14.56
CA CYS A 179 10.11 15.63 14.04
C CYS A 179 10.14 14.60 15.19
N ALA A 180 9.10 13.79 15.30
CA ALA A 180 9.00 12.68 16.27
C ALA A 180 10.15 11.63 16.14
N CYS A 181 10.88 11.64 15.02
CA CYS A 181 12.02 10.75 14.77
C CYS A 181 13.22 11.02 15.68
N SER A 182 13.40 12.26 16.18
CA SER A 182 14.51 12.55 17.11
C SER A 182 14.31 11.96 18.51
N GLN A 183 13.08 11.53 18.85
CA GLN A 183 12.78 10.94 20.16
C GLN A 183 13.14 9.44 20.20
N GLU A 184 12.96 8.71 19.09
CA GLU A 184 13.31 7.29 19.00
C GLU A 184 14.83 7.04 19.10
N ILE A 185 15.65 7.92 18.51
CA ILE A 185 17.13 7.82 18.63
C ILE A 185 17.57 8.04 20.09
N LYS A 186 16.86 8.90 20.84
CA LYS A 186 17.16 9.16 22.26
C LYS A 186 16.74 8.00 23.16
N THR A 187 15.64 7.31 22.85
CA THR A 187 15.16 6.14 23.59
C THR A 187 16.00 4.89 23.33
N ALA A 188 16.50 4.69 22.11
CA ALA A 188 17.41 3.58 21.81
C ALA A 188 18.81 3.78 22.41
N GLY A 189 19.31 5.03 22.42
CA GLY A 189 20.59 5.36 23.06
C GLY A 189 20.60 5.16 24.58
N SER A 190 19.49 5.49 25.26
CA SER A 190 19.38 5.25 26.71
C SER A 190 19.31 3.76 27.05
N GLN A 191 18.61 2.96 26.24
CA GLN A 191 18.54 1.50 26.44
C GLN A 191 19.90 0.82 26.30
N HIS A 192 20.74 1.27 25.37
CA HIS A 192 22.10 0.75 25.22
C HIS A 192 22.98 1.08 26.44
N GLN A 193 22.86 2.29 26.98
CA GLN A 193 23.59 2.70 28.17
C GLN A 193 23.13 1.97 29.44
N ASP A 194 21.82 1.70 29.58
CA ASP A 194 21.30 0.90 30.70
C ASP A 194 21.82 -0.54 30.67
N LEU A 195 21.92 -1.14 29.48
CA LEU A 195 22.52 -2.47 29.32
C LEU A 195 24.01 -2.48 29.68
N LEU A 196 24.77 -1.46 29.27
CA LEU A 196 26.19 -1.33 29.63
C LEU A 196 26.38 -1.16 31.14
N SER A 197 25.50 -0.40 31.80
CA SER A 197 25.54 -0.21 33.25
C SER A 197 25.24 -1.52 34.01
N GLN A 198 24.26 -2.30 33.53
CA GLN A 198 23.95 -3.62 34.10
C GLN A 198 25.12 -4.61 33.91
N LEU A 199 25.74 -4.62 32.73
CA LEU A 199 26.91 -5.47 32.46
C LEU A 199 28.13 -5.06 33.30
N ALA A 200 28.40 -3.76 33.45
CA ALA A 200 29.48 -3.27 34.29
C ALA A 200 29.29 -3.66 35.77
N THR A 201 28.06 -3.57 36.28
CA THR A 201 27.74 -3.99 37.66
C THR A 201 27.97 -5.48 37.86
N LEU A 202 27.47 -6.33 36.95
CA LEU A 202 27.62 -7.78 37.01
C LEU A 202 29.08 -8.23 36.93
N LEU A 203 29.91 -7.51 36.17
CA LEU A 203 31.33 -7.83 35.99
C LEU A 203 32.23 -7.25 37.10
N SER A 204 31.71 -6.34 37.93
CA SER A 204 32.48 -5.70 39.01
C SER A 204 32.66 -6.59 40.25
N ASP A 205 31.79 -7.61 40.43
CA ASP A 205 31.82 -8.51 41.60
C ASP A 205 33.04 -9.44 41.65
N SER A 206 33.76 -9.65 40.53
CA SER A 206 34.89 -10.61 40.48
C SER A 206 36.28 -9.98 40.54
N GLY A 207 36.42 -8.64 40.52
CA GLY A 207 37.74 -8.02 40.72
C GLY A 207 37.84 -6.52 40.43
N GLY A 208 36.93 -5.73 40.99
CA GLY A 208 37.03 -4.26 41.04
C GLY A 208 36.00 -3.54 40.17
N PRO A 209 35.68 -2.26 40.46
CA PRO A 209 34.64 -1.52 39.77
C PRO A 209 35.03 -1.18 38.33
N ILE A 210 34.14 -1.49 37.39
CA ILE A 210 34.37 -1.29 35.94
C ILE A 210 33.49 -0.14 35.44
N PRO A 211 34.00 0.78 34.60
CA PRO A 211 33.20 1.82 33.97
C PRO A 211 32.13 1.25 33.02
N ALA A 212 30.94 1.86 32.98
CA ALA A 212 29.86 1.52 32.06
C ALA A 212 30.11 1.97 30.60
N ALA A 213 31.33 1.71 30.10
CA ALA A 213 31.75 1.96 28.73
C ALA A 213 31.93 0.62 27.99
N GLU A 214 31.46 0.54 26.75
CA GLU A 214 31.49 -0.70 25.94
C GLU A 214 32.89 -1.32 25.83
N GLY A 215 33.92 -0.48 25.66
CA GLY A 215 35.30 -0.93 25.60
C GLY A 215 35.78 -1.61 26.89
N ALA A 216 35.43 -1.06 28.05
CA ALA A 216 35.84 -1.58 29.35
C ALA A 216 35.14 -2.90 29.71
N VAL A 217 33.84 -3.02 29.37
CA VAL A 217 33.07 -4.26 29.53
C VAL A 217 33.65 -5.37 28.65
N LYS A 218 34.00 -5.06 27.40
CA LYS A 218 34.57 -6.03 26.45
C LYS A 218 35.94 -6.54 26.88
N GLU A 219 36.83 -5.65 27.33
CA GLU A 219 38.15 -6.00 27.82
C GLU A 219 38.07 -6.91 29.05
N ARG A 220 37.14 -6.64 29.97
CA ARG A 220 36.94 -7.50 31.15
C ARG A 220 36.46 -8.90 30.79
N ILE A 221 35.50 -9.03 29.87
CA ILE A 221 35.01 -10.34 29.43
C ILE A 221 36.16 -11.15 28.82
N GLN A 222 37.04 -10.49 28.07
CA GLN A 222 38.19 -11.14 27.45
C GLN A 222 39.26 -11.57 28.47
N ASP A 223 39.52 -10.76 29.50
CA ASP A 223 40.42 -11.09 30.61
C ASP A 223 39.89 -12.27 31.45
N ILE A 224 38.60 -12.27 31.78
CA ILE A 224 37.94 -13.39 32.48
C ILE A 224 38.04 -14.68 31.65
N GLY A 225 37.85 -14.59 30.33
CA GLY A 225 38.00 -15.73 29.42
C GLY A 225 39.44 -16.24 29.29
N ALA A 226 40.44 -15.35 29.36
CA ALA A 226 41.85 -15.72 29.38
C ALA A 226 42.26 -16.39 30.70
N ASN A 227 41.74 -15.88 31.83
CA ASN A 227 41.96 -16.45 33.15
C ASN A 227 41.36 -17.86 33.31
N GLU A 228 40.20 -18.15 32.70
CA GLU A 228 39.59 -19.48 32.73
C GLU A 228 40.52 -20.58 32.14
N GLN A 229 41.30 -20.24 31.12
CA GLN A 229 42.26 -21.16 30.51
C GLN A 229 43.48 -21.41 31.40
N ALA A 230 43.87 -20.43 32.22
CA ALA A 230 45.01 -20.54 33.13
C ALA A 230 44.74 -21.52 34.28
N TRP A 231 43.57 -21.47 34.92
CA TRP A 231 43.26 -22.35 36.06
C TRP A 231 42.93 -23.79 35.62
N LYS A 232 42.54 -23.99 34.35
CA LYS A 232 42.43 -25.33 33.73
C LYS A 232 43.78 -26.02 33.57
N SER A 233 44.88 -25.27 33.40
CA SER A 233 46.23 -25.82 33.24
C SER A 233 46.92 -26.21 34.56
N LEU A 234 46.44 -25.70 35.71
CA LEU A 234 47.10 -25.87 37.01
C LEU A 234 46.61 -27.08 37.84
N ASN A 235 45.48 -27.69 37.47
CA ASN A 235 44.79 -28.71 38.28
C ASN A 235 45.07 -30.18 37.89
N SER A 236 46.22 -30.48 37.28
CA SER A 236 46.60 -31.86 36.90
C SER A 236 47.24 -32.68 38.04
N GLY A 237 46.69 -32.62 39.26
CA GLY A 237 47.17 -33.37 40.44
C GLY A 237 46.13 -34.38 40.96
N PRO A 238 46.49 -35.64 41.32
CA PRO A 238 45.50 -36.71 41.53
C PRO A 238 44.65 -36.65 42.83
N CYS A 239 44.91 -35.75 43.78
CA CYS A 239 44.26 -35.82 45.10
C CYS A 239 42.96 -35.00 45.26
N LEU A 240 42.51 -34.23 44.26
CA LEU A 240 41.25 -33.44 44.30
C LEU A 240 40.11 -34.04 43.45
N LEU A 241 40.28 -35.26 42.93
CA LEU A 241 39.37 -35.80 41.91
C LEU A 241 37.97 -36.16 42.43
N ILE A 242 37.81 -36.39 43.74
CA ILE A 242 36.52 -36.84 44.32
C ILE A 242 35.59 -35.65 44.60
N SER A 243 36.06 -34.55 45.20
CA SER A 243 35.19 -33.38 45.45
C SER A 243 34.95 -32.51 44.22
N ALA A 244 35.89 -32.49 43.26
CA ALA A 244 35.72 -31.76 42.00
C ALA A 244 34.68 -32.42 41.07
N LYS A 245 34.55 -33.75 41.12
CA LYS A 245 33.60 -34.49 40.28
C LYS A 245 32.15 -34.34 40.75
N ASP A 246 31.92 -34.34 42.06
CA ASP A 246 30.60 -34.10 42.64
C ASP A 246 30.15 -32.65 42.44
N ASN A 247 31.05 -31.67 42.58
CA ASN A 247 30.75 -30.28 42.24
C ASN A 247 30.49 -30.09 40.73
N SER A 248 31.22 -30.78 39.85
CA SER A 248 31.00 -30.73 38.40
C SER A 248 29.59 -31.19 38.02
N ILE A 249 29.08 -32.25 38.64
CA ILE A 249 27.71 -32.75 38.38
C ILE A 249 26.65 -31.74 38.85
N VAL A 250 26.84 -31.12 40.01
CA VAL A 250 25.92 -30.10 40.56
C VAL A 250 25.92 -28.83 39.71
N TRP A 251 27.08 -28.34 39.28
CA TRP A 251 27.18 -27.19 38.38
C TRP A 251 26.59 -27.49 37.00
N ASN A 252 26.82 -28.68 36.44
CA ASN A 252 26.20 -29.08 35.18
C ASN A 252 24.66 -29.13 35.29
N SER A 253 24.12 -29.76 36.33
CA SER A 253 22.67 -29.79 36.59
C SER A 253 22.06 -28.39 36.80
N LEU A 254 22.76 -27.49 37.50
CA LEU A 254 22.31 -26.12 37.70
C LEU A 254 22.36 -25.30 36.39
N THR A 255 23.41 -25.46 35.59
CA THR A 255 23.52 -24.80 34.27
C THR A 255 22.49 -25.33 33.28
N ASP A 256 22.19 -26.63 33.29
CA ASP A 256 21.16 -27.22 32.43
C ASP A 256 19.75 -26.76 32.83
N LYS A 257 19.48 -26.65 34.13
CA LYS A 257 18.22 -26.07 34.63
C LYS A 257 18.09 -24.58 34.27
N HIS A 258 19.18 -23.83 34.30
CA HIS A 258 19.19 -22.42 33.89
C HIS A 258 19.00 -22.26 32.38
N LYS A 259 19.67 -23.07 31.56
CA LYS A 259 19.49 -23.11 30.10
C LYS A 259 18.07 -23.49 29.72
N PHE A 260 17.46 -24.46 30.40
CA PHE A 260 16.07 -24.85 30.16
C PHE A 260 15.09 -23.70 30.45
N LYS A 261 15.29 -22.98 31.56
CA LYS A 261 14.51 -21.78 31.88
C LYS A 261 14.70 -20.65 30.86
N GLN A 262 15.93 -20.44 30.38
CA GLN A 262 16.20 -19.45 29.33
C GLN A 262 15.54 -19.83 27.99
N LEU A 263 15.51 -21.12 27.65
CA LEU A 263 14.84 -21.60 26.44
C LEU A 263 13.33 -21.38 26.53
N ASP A 264 12.74 -21.62 27.71
CA ASP A 264 11.31 -21.42 27.97
C ASP A 264 10.90 -19.94 27.90
N THR A 265 11.70 -19.03 28.48
CA THR A 265 11.45 -17.59 28.38
C THR A 265 11.60 -17.08 26.94
N LEU A 266 12.60 -17.54 26.20
CA LEU A 266 12.78 -17.19 24.78
C LEU A 266 11.58 -17.65 23.94
N LEU A 267 11.09 -18.86 24.19
CA LEU A 267 9.93 -19.42 23.48
C LEU A 267 8.65 -18.61 23.75
N ASN A 268 8.44 -18.17 25.00
CA ASN A 268 7.30 -17.32 25.36
C ASN A 268 7.38 -15.94 24.71
N ILE A 269 8.56 -15.30 24.71
CA ILE A 269 8.75 -14.00 24.03
C ILE A 269 8.45 -14.12 22.53
N GLN A 270 8.92 -15.20 21.91
CA GLN A 270 8.66 -15.45 20.49
C GLN A 270 7.16 -15.66 20.22
N ARG A 271 6.46 -16.40 21.08
CA ARG A 271 5.01 -16.62 20.98
C ARG A 271 4.24 -15.31 21.16
N ASP A 272 4.59 -14.49 22.15
CA ASP A 272 3.95 -13.22 22.44
C ASP A 272 4.16 -12.21 21.31
N PHE A 273 5.36 -12.18 20.73
CA PHE A 273 5.65 -11.39 19.55
C PHE A 273 4.77 -11.80 18.37
N GLN A 274 4.63 -13.11 18.11
CA GLN A 274 3.73 -13.59 17.06
C GLN A 274 2.29 -13.17 17.32
N ILE A 275 1.75 -13.38 18.52
CA ILE A 275 0.38 -12.98 18.88
C ILE A 275 0.17 -11.47 18.68
N ALA A 276 1.09 -10.65 19.14
CA ALA A 276 1.03 -9.19 18.98
C ALA A 276 1.01 -8.78 17.50
N THR A 277 1.83 -9.43 16.65
CA THR A 277 1.82 -9.14 15.21
C THR A 277 0.51 -9.56 14.54
N THR A 278 -0.06 -10.70 14.92
CA THR A 278 -1.33 -11.20 14.37
C THR A 278 -2.49 -10.29 14.76
N LEU A 279 -2.58 -9.88 16.03
CA LEU A 279 -3.62 -8.94 16.50
C LEU A 279 -3.54 -7.59 15.78
N ARG A 280 -2.33 -7.08 15.52
CA ARG A 280 -2.14 -5.82 14.80
C ARG A 280 -2.57 -5.92 13.32
N LEU A 281 -2.42 -7.10 12.70
CA LEU A 281 -2.91 -7.33 11.35
C LEU A 281 -4.44 -7.48 11.34
N GLU A 282 -5.01 -8.17 12.32
CA GLU A 282 -6.45 -8.34 12.48
C GLU A 282 -7.18 -6.99 12.63
N ASP A 283 -6.67 -6.09 13.48
CA ASP A 283 -7.22 -4.73 13.65
C ASP A 283 -7.22 -3.94 12.33
N LYS A 284 -6.13 -4.04 11.55
CA LYS A 284 -6.06 -3.40 10.22
C LYS A 284 -7.08 -3.99 9.25
N ILE A 285 -7.26 -5.31 9.25
CA ILE A 285 -8.25 -5.99 8.39
C ILE A 285 -9.66 -5.50 8.76
N GLN A 286 -10.01 -5.49 10.05
CA GLN A 286 -11.31 -5.02 10.52
C GLN A 286 -11.57 -3.55 10.14
N LYS A 287 -10.55 -2.69 10.29
CA LYS A 287 -10.65 -1.27 9.91
C LYS A 287 -10.86 -1.09 8.40
N LEU A 288 -10.15 -1.85 7.57
CA LEU A 288 -10.33 -1.84 6.12
C LEU A 288 -11.72 -2.37 5.70
N GLN A 289 -12.19 -3.43 6.34
CA GLN A 289 -13.54 -3.97 6.10
C GLN A 289 -14.63 -2.94 6.42
N LYS A 290 -14.50 -2.20 7.53
CA LYS A 290 -15.41 -1.12 7.89
C LYS A 290 -15.38 0.02 6.87
N GLN A 291 -14.19 0.46 6.44
CA GLN A 291 -14.08 1.49 5.41
C GLN A 291 -14.73 1.05 4.10
N LEU A 292 -14.59 -0.22 3.73
CA LEU A 292 -15.21 -0.77 2.53
C LEU A 292 -16.75 -0.81 2.64
N SER A 293 -17.31 -1.14 3.80
CA SER A 293 -18.77 -1.11 4.01
C SER A 293 -19.32 0.31 3.92
N ASP A 294 -18.63 1.29 4.51
CA ASP A 294 -19.05 2.70 4.49
C ASP A 294 -19.03 3.25 3.05
N LEU A 295 -17.97 2.94 2.29
CA LEU A 295 -17.87 3.30 0.87
C LEU A 295 -18.96 2.64 0.02
N LYS A 296 -19.28 1.37 0.28
CA LYS A 296 -20.35 0.66 -0.44
C LYS A 296 -21.72 1.29 -0.20
N LEU A 297 -22.00 1.71 1.04
CA LEU A 297 -23.24 2.42 1.37
C LEU A 297 -23.29 3.80 0.70
N SER A 298 -22.19 4.56 0.77
CA SER A 298 -22.07 5.87 0.10
C SER A 298 -22.28 5.75 -1.41
N ASN A 299 -21.68 4.75 -2.06
CA ASN A 299 -21.87 4.50 -3.50
C ASN A 299 -23.34 4.22 -3.84
N LYS A 300 -24.04 3.40 -3.02
CA LYS A 300 -25.48 3.15 -3.18
C LYS A 300 -26.29 4.45 -3.09
N THR A 301 -25.96 5.32 -2.13
CA THR A 301 -26.59 6.63 -1.96
C THR A 301 -26.34 7.54 -3.16
N MET A 302 -25.09 7.66 -3.61
CA MET A 302 -24.72 8.47 -4.78
C MET A 302 -25.42 7.97 -6.05
N LYS A 303 -25.47 6.65 -6.27
CA LYS A 303 -26.18 6.06 -7.41
C LYS A 303 -27.68 6.40 -7.37
N THR A 304 -28.28 6.37 -6.18
CA THR A 304 -29.69 6.75 -5.99
C THR A 304 -29.92 8.23 -6.27
N GLN A 305 -29.05 9.11 -5.79
CA GLN A 305 -29.11 10.54 -6.07
C GLN A 305 -28.93 10.83 -7.57
N LEU A 306 -27.96 10.17 -8.22
CA LEU A 306 -27.72 10.34 -9.66
C LEU A 306 -28.94 9.95 -10.50
N SER A 307 -29.60 8.83 -10.15
CA SER A 307 -30.87 8.45 -10.80
C SER A 307 -31.95 9.50 -10.61
N ARG A 308 -32.09 10.08 -9.40
CA ARG A 308 -33.07 11.14 -9.13
C ARG A 308 -32.78 12.41 -9.92
N VAL A 309 -31.51 12.84 -9.98
CA VAL A 309 -31.07 14.01 -10.76
C VAL A 309 -31.32 13.79 -12.25
N ASN A 310 -31.04 12.60 -12.78
CA ASN A 310 -31.31 12.30 -14.19
C ASN A 310 -32.80 12.32 -14.51
N ILE A 311 -33.64 11.76 -13.64
CA ILE A 311 -35.11 11.80 -13.79
C ILE A 311 -35.59 13.26 -13.77
N LEU A 312 -35.15 14.06 -12.79
CA LEU A 312 -35.51 15.48 -12.69
C LEU A 312 -35.14 16.25 -13.95
N LYS A 313 -33.89 16.14 -14.42
CA LYS A 313 -33.44 16.80 -15.65
C LYS A 313 -34.24 16.37 -16.88
N LEU A 314 -34.58 15.08 -17.01
CA LEU A 314 -35.43 14.61 -18.10
C LEU A 314 -36.84 15.23 -18.03
N THR A 315 -37.37 15.37 -16.81
CA THR A 315 -38.70 15.93 -16.57
C THR A 315 -38.72 17.43 -16.86
N ASP A 316 -37.72 18.18 -16.38
CA ASP A 316 -37.56 19.60 -16.64
C ASP A 316 -37.35 19.89 -18.13
N PHE A 317 -36.55 19.05 -18.81
CA PHE A 317 -36.36 19.15 -20.25
C PHE A 317 -37.66 18.89 -21.01
N ARG A 318 -38.40 17.84 -20.64
CA ARG A 318 -39.70 17.53 -21.23
C ARG A 318 -40.69 18.68 -21.05
N ASP A 319 -40.77 19.25 -19.85
CA ASP A 319 -41.63 20.40 -19.54
C ASP A 319 -41.22 21.64 -20.34
N THR A 320 -39.92 21.86 -20.54
CA THR A 320 -39.41 22.98 -21.33
C THR A 320 -39.75 22.83 -22.81
N ILE A 321 -39.56 21.65 -23.41
CA ILE A 321 -40.01 21.36 -24.77
C ILE A 321 -41.52 21.56 -24.90
N MET A 322 -42.30 21.05 -23.94
CA MET A 322 -43.75 21.15 -23.96
C MET A 322 -44.23 22.61 -23.94
N LYS A 323 -43.56 23.48 -23.16
CA LYS A 323 -43.79 24.94 -23.17
C LYS A 323 -43.38 25.60 -24.50
N MET A 324 -42.21 25.26 -25.05
CA MET A 324 -41.73 25.83 -26.32
C MET A 324 -42.65 25.47 -27.50
N LEU A 325 -43.18 24.25 -27.51
CA LEU A 325 -44.12 23.80 -28.52
C LEU A 325 -45.55 24.30 -28.31
N GLY A 326 -45.82 25.09 -27.26
CA GLY A 326 -47.14 25.64 -26.96
C GLY A 326 -48.17 24.62 -26.46
N PHE A 327 -47.74 23.40 -26.11
CA PHE A 327 -48.61 22.35 -25.59
C PHE A 327 -48.92 22.56 -24.11
N ASN A 328 -49.88 23.44 -23.78
CA ASN A 328 -50.38 23.55 -22.40
C ASN A 328 -51.41 22.42 -22.10
N MET A 329 -50.94 21.17 -22.02
CA MET A 329 -51.79 19.97 -21.88
C MET A 329 -52.56 19.88 -20.55
N LYS A 330 -52.31 20.75 -19.56
CA LYS A 330 -53.01 20.67 -18.26
C LYS A 330 -54.47 21.13 -18.31
N THR A 331 -54.87 21.89 -19.35
CA THR A 331 -56.22 22.46 -19.44
C THR A 331 -56.83 22.37 -20.84
N ALA A 332 -56.03 22.53 -21.90
CA ALA A 332 -56.55 22.57 -23.27
C ALA A 332 -57.07 21.21 -23.76
N ASP A 333 -56.39 20.10 -23.44
CA ASP A 333 -56.81 18.78 -23.91
C ASP A 333 -58.09 18.29 -23.25
N LYS A 334 -58.35 18.63 -21.97
CA LYS A 334 -59.60 18.24 -21.31
C LYS A 334 -60.80 18.93 -21.94
N GLU A 335 -60.69 20.21 -22.26
CA GLU A 335 -61.76 20.98 -22.90
C GLU A 335 -61.97 20.50 -24.34
N ILE A 336 -60.91 20.29 -25.11
CA ILE A 336 -60.97 19.78 -26.49
C ILE A 336 -61.51 18.34 -26.51
N ILE A 337 -61.08 17.47 -25.60
CA ILE A 337 -61.60 16.10 -25.46
C ILE A 337 -63.08 16.12 -25.05
N ASN A 338 -63.50 17.02 -24.15
CA ASN A 338 -64.92 17.17 -23.79
C ASN A 338 -65.76 17.67 -24.96
N GLN A 339 -65.25 18.67 -25.70
CA GLN A 339 -65.94 19.20 -26.88
C GLN A 339 -66.05 18.14 -27.98
N LEU A 340 -65.00 17.37 -28.24
CA LEU A 340 -65.04 16.24 -29.18
C LEU A 340 -66.02 15.16 -28.72
N LYS A 341 -66.07 14.83 -27.41
CA LYS A 341 -67.08 13.92 -26.85
C LYS A 341 -68.51 14.40 -27.10
N LEU A 342 -68.78 15.69 -26.88
CA LEU A 342 -70.09 16.29 -27.14
C LEU A 342 -70.46 16.22 -28.63
N ILE A 343 -69.52 16.53 -29.52
CA ILE A 343 -69.73 16.46 -30.97
C ILE A 343 -70.04 15.03 -31.41
N ILE A 344 -69.32 14.03 -30.88
CA ILE A 344 -69.56 12.61 -31.18
C ILE A 344 -70.95 12.19 -30.67
N GLN A 345 -71.34 12.56 -29.45
CA GLN A 345 -72.69 12.26 -28.93
C GLN A 345 -73.81 12.88 -29.78
N VAL A 346 -73.66 14.13 -30.20
CA VAL A 346 -74.64 14.80 -31.07
C VAL A 346 -74.71 14.10 -32.44
N TYR A 347 -73.57 13.69 -33.00
CA TYR A 347 -73.52 12.95 -34.25
C TYR A 347 -74.16 11.56 -34.13
N GLU A 348 -73.94 10.84 -33.04
CA GLU A 348 -74.57 9.56 -32.76
C GLU A 348 -76.09 9.67 -32.60
N ILE A 349 -76.58 10.71 -31.92
CA ILE A 349 -78.03 10.97 -31.80
C ILE A 349 -78.64 11.34 -33.15
N ALA A 350 -77.97 12.21 -33.92
CA ALA A 350 -78.43 12.64 -35.25
C ALA A 350 -78.44 11.51 -36.28
N ASN A 351 -77.45 10.62 -36.26
CA ASN A 351 -77.40 9.46 -37.16
C ASN A 351 -78.23 8.27 -36.67
N GLY A 352 -78.35 8.06 -35.35
CA GLY A 352 -79.30 7.10 -34.78
C GLY A 352 -80.75 7.44 -35.15
N SER A 353 -81.09 8.73 -35.23
CA SER A 353 -82.40 9.22 -35.69
C SER A 353 -82.60 9.06 -37.22
N LYS A 354 -81.54 9.20 -38.04
CA LYS A 354 -81.63 8.98 -39.49
C LYS A 354 -81.86 7.52 -39.90
N ILE A 355 -81.33 6.56 -39.13
CA ILE A 355 -81.56 5.13 -39.41
C ILE A 355 -82.99 4.73 -39.02
N ALA A 356 -83.59 5.37 -38.01
CA ALA A 356 -85.00 5.14 -37.65
C ALA A 356 -85.99 5.78 -38.65
N SER A 357 -85.69 6.97 -39.19
CA SER A 357 -86.57 7.69 -40.13
C SER A 357 -86.54 7.15 -41.57
N ALA A 358 -85.52 6.40 -41.97
CA ALA A 358 -85.43 5.81 -43.31
C ALA A 358 -86.26 4.53 -43.47
N CYS A 359 -86.68 3.88 -42.37
CA CYS A 359 -87.49 2.66 -42.41
C CYS A 359 -89.01 2.90 -42.55
N GLU A 360 -89.50 4.15 -42.45
CA GLU A 360 -90.95 4.44 -42.54
C GLU A 360 -91.42 4.91 -43.92
N LYS A 361 -90.54 5.14 -44.90
CA LYS A 361 -90.94 5.57 -46.25
C LYS A 361 -90.93 4.47 -47.33
N GLU A 362 -90.72 3.22 -46.94
CA GLU A 362 -90.66 2.08 -47.85
C GLU A 362 -91.70 0.99 -47.48
N LYS A 363 -92.89 1.43 -47.05
CA LYS A 363 -94.05 0.55 -46.81
C LYS A 363 -95.37 0.99 -47.46
N ASP A 364 -95.37 2.05 -48.28
CA ASP A 364 -96.56 2.52 -49.01
C ASP A 364 -96.41 2.35 -50.53
N ASN A 365 -95.91 1.20 -50.99
CA ASN A 365 -95.98 0.76 -52.39
C ASN A 365 -95.86 -0.78 -52.45
N GLU A 366 -96.87 -1.49 -51.94
CA GLU A 366 -97.39 -2.73 -52.55
C GLU A 366 -98.82 -3.00 -52.09
#